data_AF-A0A7W0GI20-F1
#
_entry.id   AF-A0A7W0GI20-F1
#
_cell.length_a   1.000
_cell.length_b   1.000
_cell.length_c   1.000
_cell.angle_alpha   90.00
_cell.angle_beta   90.00
_cell.angle_gamma   90.00
#
_symmetry.space_group_name_H-M   'P 1'
#
loop_
_entity.id
_entity.type
_entity.pdbx_description
1 polymer ?
#
loop_
_entity_poly.entity_id
_entity_poly.type
_entity_poly.pdbx_seq_one_letter_code
_entity_poly.pdbx_strand_id
1 'polypeptide(L)'
;MLRSGGRQRLDEQRQRVRRRSSDEASQADRSGGAERGLRGLVGAGPTQVDVTAAMRARDASRPSAEELATAEAELVVVRRNWQPRD
;
A
#
# COMPACT_ATOMS: atom_id res chain seq x y z
N MET A 1 -27.67 57.30 -21.19
CA MET A 1 -27.34 55.89 -21.52
C MET A 1 -25.86 55.67 -21.23
N LEU A 2 -25.44 54.74 -20.35
CA LEU A 2 -24.12 54.07 -20.35
C LEU A 2 -23.97 53.08 -19.16
N ARG A 3 -23.67 51.82 -19.52
CA ARG A 3 -22.87 50.76 -18.83
C ARG A 3 -23.39 50.10 -17.53
N SER A 4 -24.13 49.00 -17.67
CA SER A 4 -24.44 48.00 -16.63
C SER A 4 -23.82 46.61 -16.91
N GLY A 5 -22.65 46.51 -17.54
CA GLY A 5 -22.07 45.22 -17.98
C GLY A 5 -20.92 44.64 -17.14
N GLY A 6 -20.49 45.31 -16.06
CA GLY A 6 -19.24 44.97 -15.36
C GLY A 6 -19.36 44.00 -14.19
N ARG A 7 -20.53 43.90 -13.55
CA ARG A 7 -20.71 43.11 -12.31
C ARG A 7 -20.96 41.62 -12.57
N GLN A 8 -21.64 41.30 -13.67
CA GLN A 8 -21.98 39.91 -14.01
C GLN A 8 -20.77 39.03 -14.32
N ARG A 9 -19.72 39.58 -14.96
CA ARG A 9 -18.53 38.80 -15.35
C ARG A 9 -17.64 38.39 -14.19
N LEU A 10 -17.61 39.17 -13.11
CA LEU A 10 -16.81 38.85 -11.90
C LEU A 10 -17.44 37.72 -11.09
N ASP A 11 -18.78 37.67 -11.03
CA ASP A 11 -19.51 36.64 -10.30
C ASP A 11 -19.40 35.28 -10.98
N GLU A 12 -19.46 35.23 -12.32
CA GLU A 12 -19.23 34.01 -13.09
C GLU A 12 -17.79 33.50 -12.93
N GLN A 13 -16.81 34.40 -12.91
CA GLN A 13 -15.40 34.03 -12.74
C GLN A 13 -15.14 33.48 -11.33
N ARG A 14 -15.77 34.06 -10.29
CA ARG A 14 -15.75 33.53 -8.92
C ARG A 14 -16.44 32.17 -8.79
N GLN A 15 -17.58 31.98 -9.48
CA GLN A 15 -18.28 30.69 -9.49
C GLN A 15 -17.46 29.59 -10.18
N ARG A 16 -16.75 29.91 -11.27
CA ARG A 16 -15.86 28.96 -11.96
C ARG A 16 -14.67 28.54 -11.10
N VAL A 17 -14.04 29.46 -10.37
CA VAL A 17 -12.92 29.14 -9.46
C VAL A 17 -13.40 28.25 -8.32
N ARG A 18 -14.59 28.53 -7.74
CA ARG A 18 -15.18 27.70 -6.68
C ARG A 18 -15.49 26.27 -7.13
N ARG A 19 -16.07 26.12 -8.34
CA ARG A 19 -16.34 24.80 -8.93
C ARG A 19 -15.06 24.02 -9.23
N ARG A 20 -14.05 24.67 -9.79
CA ARG A 20 -12.74 24.03 -10.01
C ARG A 20 -12.11 23.57 -8.69
N SER A 21 -12.16 24.39 -7.64
CA SER A 21 -11.63 23.99 -6.33
C SER A 21 -12.40 22.83 -5.67
N SER A 22 -13.72 22.73 -5.88
CA SER A 22 -14.51 21.60 -5.37
C SER A 22 -14.23 20.30 -6.12
N ASP A 23 -14.01 20.40 -7.44
CA ASP A 23 -13.68 19.24 -8.28
C ASP A 23 -12.26 18.71 -7.96
N GLU A 24 -11.28 19.61 -7.76
CA GLU A 24 -9.91 19.23 -7.37
C GLU A 24 -9.85 18.62 -5.96
N ALA A 25 -10.61 19.16 -5.00
CA ALA A 25 -10.73 18.56 -3.67
C ALA A 25 -11.38 17.17 -3.72
N SER A 26 -12.40 16.99 -4.57
CA SER A 26 -13.08 15.70 -4.78
C SER A 26 -12.21 14.69 -5.55
N GLN A 27 -11.25 15.15 -6.35
CA GLN A 27 -10.28 14.31 -7.06
C GLN A 27 -9.14 13.86 -6.12
N ALA A 28 -8.67 14.76 -5.26
CA ALA A 28 -7.64 14.48 -4.25
C ALA A 28 -8.12 13.46 -3.19
N ASP A 29 -9.37 13.57 -2.73
CA ASP A 29 -9.99 12.63 -1.80
C ASP A 29 -10.07 11.20 -2.38
N ARG A 30 -10.43 11.09 -3.67
CA ARG A 30 -10.50 9.81 -4.39
C ARG A 30 -9.14 9.16 -4.65
N SER A 31 -8.09 9.94 -4.96
CA SER A 31 -6.74 9.38 -5.14
C SER A 31 -6.06 9.02 -3.81
N GLY A 32 -6.21 9.85 -2.77
CA GLY A 32 -5.60 9.61 -1.46
C GLY A 32 -6.19 8.41 -0.71
N GLY A 33 -7.48 8.12 -0.91
CA GLY A 33 -8.16 6.95 -0.35
C GLY A 33 -7.68 5.62 -0.95
N ALA A 34 -7.44 5.58 -2.26
CA ALA A 34 -6.95 4.39 -2.96
C ALA A 34 -5.51 4.04 -2.54
N GLU A 35 -4.63 5.03 -2.44
CA GLU A 35 -3.22 4.83 -2.06
C GLU A 35 -3.08 4.46 -0.57
N ARG A 36 -3.93 5.02 0.31
CA ARG A 36 -4.04 4.60 1.71
C ARG A 36 -4.62 3.19 1.87
N GLY A 37 -5.60 2.81 1.05
CA GLY A 37 -6.18 1.45 1.02
C GLY A 37 -5.21 0.40 0.50
N LEU A 38 -4.43 0.73 -0.53
CA LEU A 38 -3.38 -0.13 -1.09
C LEU A 38 -2.21 -0.32 -0.12
N ARG A 39 -1.84 0.70 0.68
CA ARG A 39 -0.86 0.54 1.78
C ARG A 39 -1.37 -0.35 2.92
N GLY A 40 -2.68 -0.50 3.09
CA GLY A 40 -3.27 -1.47 4.01
C GLY A 40 -3.23 -2.91 3.49
N LEU A 41 -3.25 -3.08 2.15
CA LEU A 41 -3.15 -4.39 1.47
C LEU A 41 -1.70 -4.85 1.28
N VAL A 42 -0.79 -3.92 0.99
CA VAL A 42 0.64 -4.17 0.75
C VAL A 42 1.41 -3.79 2.00
N GLY A 43 1.40 -4.67 3.00
CA GLY A 43 2.43 -4.70 4.04
C GLY A 43 2.24 -3.72 5.21
N ALA A 44 1.20 -3.92 6.01
CA ALA A 44 1.19 -3.79 7.49
C ALA A 44 -0.24 -4.00 8.02
N GLY A 45 -1.00 -4.92 7.42
CA GLY A 45 -2.28 -5.33 7.98
C GLY A 45 -2.06 -5.86 9.41
N PRO A 46 -3.06 -5.74 10.30
CA PRO A 46 -2.96 -6.32 11.63
C PRO A 46 -2.61 -7.81 11.51
N THR A 47 -1.68 -8.27 12.34
CA THR A 47 -1.31 -9.69 12.38
C THR A 47 -2.57 -10.54 12.56
N GLN A 48 -2.74 -11.56 11.72
CA GLN A 48 -3.90 -12.46 11.79
C GLN A 48 -3.83 -13.42 12.97
N VAL A 49 -2.68 -13.52 13.63
CA VAL A 49 -2.43 -14.34 14.80
C VAL A 49 -1.89 -13.48 15.93
N ASP A 50 -2.42 -13.68 17.14
CA ASP A 50 -1.86 -13.04 18.33
C ASP A 50 -0.45 -13.58 18.63
N VAL A 51 0.31 -12.85 19.44
CA VAL A 51 1.71 -13.19 19.76
C VAL A 51 1.82 -14.57 20.41
N THR A 52 0.89 -14.96 21.28
CA THR A 52 0.92 -16.24 21.98
C THR A 52 0.63 -17.38 21.01
N ALA A 53 -0.38 -17.23 20.15
CA ALA A 53 -0.68 -18.17 19.07
C ALA A 53 0.51 -18.31 18.12
N ALA A 54 1.18 -17.19 17.78
CA ALA A 54 2.38 -17.21 16.95
C ALA A 54 3.54 -17.98 17.61
N MET A 55 3.78 -17.79 18.92
CA MET A 55 4.81 -18.55 19.63
C MET A 55 4.47 -20.04 19.67
N ARG A 56 3.22 -20.41 19.96
CA ARG A 56 2.81 -21.82 19.92
C ARG A 56 2.93 -22.43 18.53
N ALA A 57 2.59 -21.68 17.49
CA ALA A 57 2.74 -22.15 16.11
C ALA A 57 4.21 -22.42 15.77
N ARG A 58 5.15 -21.60 16.28
CA ARG A 58 6.60 -21.86 16.14
C ARG A 58 7.01 -23.14 16.86
N ASP A 59 6.52 -23.36 18.07
CA ASP A 59 6.85 -24.58 18.83
C ASP A 59 6.28 -25.83 18.16
N ALA A 60 5.04 -25.76 17.67
CA ALA A 60 4.38 -26.86 16.97
C ALA A 60 4.99 -27.16 15.59
N SER A 61 5.61 -26.16 14.95
CA SER A 61 6.29 -26.31 13.65
C SER A 61 7.78 -26.63 13.78
N ARG A 62 8.26 -26.94 14.98
CA ARG A 62 9.66 -27.31 15.19
C ARG A 62 9.94 -28.62 14.46
N PRO A 63 10.88 -28.64 13.50
CA PRO A 63 11.22 -29.86 12.78
C PRO A 63 11.77 -30.94 13.71
N SER A 64 11.47 -32.19 13.40
CA SER A 64 12.09 -33.36 14.00
C SER A 64 13.53 -33.55 13.54
N ALA A 65 14.28 -34.37 14.26
CA ALA A 65 15.66 -34.69 13.89
C ALA A 65 15.76 -35.46 12.56
N GLU A 66 14.78 -36.33 12.27
CA GLU A 66 14.72 -37.09 11.01
C GLU A 66 14.45 -36.18 9.81
N GLU A 67 13.54 -35.21 9.96
CA GLU A 67 13.27 -34.21 8.93
C GLU A 67 14.50 -33.35 8.66
N LEU A 68 15.24 -32.97 9.71
CA LEU A 68 16.50 -32.24 9.56
C LEU A 68 17.57 -33.08 8.85
N ALA A 69 17.73 -34.35 9.20
CA ALA A 69 18.70 -35.25 8.57
C ALA A 69 18.37 -35.49 7.09
N THR A 70 17.08 -35.69 6.78
CA THR A 70 16.59 -35.83 5.40
C THR A 70 16.85 -34.55 4.60
N ALA A 71 16.54 -33.39 5.17
CA ALA A 71 16.78 -32.11 4.52
C ALA A 71 18.27 -31.85 4.26
N GLU A 72 19.16 -32.25 5.18
CA GLU A 72 20.61 -32.14 5.00
C GLU A 72 21.12 -33.05 3.86
N ALA A 73 20.62 -34.29 3.78
CA ALA A 73 20.99 -35.23 2.74
C ALA A 73 20.49 -34.82 1.33
N GLU A 74 19.33 -34.15 1.26
CA GLU A 74 18.62 -33.88 0.00
C GLU A 74 18.68 -32.40 -0.45
N LEU A 75 19.37 -31.53 0.29
CA LEU A 75 19.39 -30.08 0.02
C LEU A 75 19.91 -29.75 -1.39
N VAL A 76 19.03 -29.20 -2.26
CA VAL A 76 19.42 -28.72 -3.60
C VAL A 76 19.77 -27.23 -3.54
N VAL A 77 21.06 -26.89 -3.68
CA VAL A 77 21.52 -25.50 -3.72
C VAL A 77 21.48 -24.97 -5.16
N VAL A 78 20.50 -24.09 -5.45
CA VAL A 78 20.39 -23.43 -6.77
C VAL A 78 21.04 -22.05 -6.72
N ARG A 79 22.16 -21.87 -7.43
CA ARG A 79 22.86 -20.58 -7.54
C ARG A 79 22.58 -19.92 -8.89
N ARG A 80 21.65 -18.96 -8.92
CA ARG A 80 21.36 -18.15 -10.12
C ARG A 80 22.19 -16.86 -10.08
N ASN A 81 22.86 -16.51 -11.18
CA ASN A 81 23.65 -15.29 -11.33
C ASN A 81 24.71 -15.10 -10.23
N TRP A 82 25.22 -16.19 -9.66
CA TRP A 82 26.23 -16.09 -8.60
C TRP A 82 27.59 -15.79 -9.21
N GLN A 83 28.17 -14.65 -8.82
CA GLN A 83 29.57 -14.31 -9.09
C GLN A 83 30.41 -14.67 -7.86
N PRO A 84 31.47 -15.47 -8.04
CA PRO A 84 32.46 -15.68 -6.98
C PRO A 84 33.05 -14.35 -6.54
N ARG A 85 33.31 -14.22 -5.23
CA ARG A 85 34.24 -13.21 -4.72
C ARG A 85 35.61 -13.86 -4.66
N ASP A 86 36.56 -13.29 -5.40
CA ASP A 86 37.99 -13.45 -5.15
C ASP A 86 38.41 -12.68 -3.88
#